data_AF-A0A341ASA2-F1
#
_entry.id   AF-A0A341ASA2-F1
#
_cell.length_a   1.000
_cell.length_b   1.000
_cell.length_c   1.000
_cell.angle_alpha   90.00
_cell.angle_beta   90.00
_cell.angle_gamma   90.00
#
_symmetry.space_group_name_H-M   'P 1'
#
loop_
_entity.id
_entity.type
_entity.pdbx_description
1 polymer ?
#
loop_
_entity_poly.entity_id
_entity_poly.type
_entity_poly.pdbx_seq_one_letter_code
_entity_poly.pdbx_strand_id
1 'polypeptide(L)'
;MDTLVRLLQLLVLILTLPLHLMALLGFWEPLCKTYFPYLMAMLTVNCNRKMDSKKQELFSQIKGLAGASGKVALLELGCGTGANFQFYPRGCRITCLDPNPHFEKFLTKSMAKNRHLEYERFVVAFGEDMKQLASGSMDVVVSTLVLCSVQSPKRVLQEVRRVLRPVPGGSSHSL
;
A
#
# COMPACT_ATOMS: atom_id res chain seq x y z
N MET A 1 -39.43 -22.63 20.07
CA MET A 1 -38.45 -21.79 19.34
C MET A 1 -37.10 -21.73 20.05
N ASP A 2 -37.09 -21.77 21.39
CA ASP A 2 -35.86 -21.60 22.20
C ASP A 2 -34.83 -22.73 22.05
N THR A 3 -35.26 -23.96 21.80
CA THR A 3 -34.37 -25.11 21.57
C THR A 3 -33.62 -25.01 20.24
N LEU A 4 -34.30 -24.57 19.18
CA LEU A 4 -33.69 -24.33 17.87
C LEU A 4 -32.66 -23.20 17.93
N VAL A 5 -32.98 -22.11 18.64
CA VAL A 5 -32.06 -20.98 18.86
C VAL A 5 -30.81 -21.42 19.63
N ARG A 6 -30.96 -22.23 20.69
CA ARG A 6 -29.82 -22.77 21.45
C ARG A 6 -28.95 -23.72 20.61
N LEU A 7 -29.57 -24.56 19.77
CA LEU A 7 -28.84 -25.44 18.87
C LEU A 7 -28.04 -24.64 17.83
N LEU A 8 -28.64 -23.59 17.27
CA LEU A 8 -27.96 -22.69 16.34
C LEU A 8 -26.80 -21.94 17.01
N GLN A 9 -26.98 -21.46 18.24
CA GLN A 9 -25.90 -20.81 19.01
C GLN A 9 -24.74 -21.76 19.29
N LEU A 10 -25.01 -23.02 19.67
CA LEU A 10 -23.98 -24.05 19.87
C LEU A 10 -23.24 -24.37 18.56
N LEU A 11 -23.95 -24.47 17.44
CA LEU A 11 -23.34 -24.67 16.12
C LEU A 11 -22.41 -23.50 15.75
N VAL A 12 -22.83 -22.26 15.97
CA VAL A 12 -22.00 -21.07 15.72
C VAL A 12 -20.77 -21.06 16.63
N LEU A 13 -20.92 -21.40 17.91
CA LEU A 13 -19.82 -21.53 18.85
C LEU A 13 -18.82 -22.61 18.42
N ILE A 14 -19.27 -23.81 18.09
CA ILE A 14 -18.40 -24.91 17.63
C ILE A 14 -17.69 -24.54 16.33
N LEU A 15 -18.37 -23.84 15.40
CA LEU A 15 -17.79 -23.40 14.14
C LEU A 15 -16.73 -22.30 14.33
N THR A 16 -16.93 -21.42 15.31
CA THR A 16 -16.01 -20.28 15.58
C THR A 16 -14.90 -20.62 16.58
N LEU A 17 -15.05 -21.68 17.38
CA LEU A 17 -14.07 -22.12 18.37
C LEU A 17 -12.67 -22.37 17.78
N PRO A 18 -12.52 -23.03 16.60
CA PRO A 18 -11.22 -23.18 15.95
C PRO A 18 -10.58 -21.83 15.59
N LEU A 19 -11.37 -20.85 15.13
CA LEU A 19 -10.86 -19.49 14.87
C LEU A 19 -10.33 -18.84 16.14
N HIS A 20 -11.07 -18.95 17.25
CA HIS A 20 -10.66 -18.39 18.54
C HIS A 20 -9.42 -19.09 19.09
N LEU A 21 -9.35 -20.43 18.97
CA LEU A 21 -8.16 -21.21 19.35
C LEU A 21 -6.94 -20.81 18.49
N MET A 22 -7.11 -20.66 17.18
CA MET A 22 -6.03 -20.19 16.29
C MET A 22 -5.60 -18.75 16.61
N ALA A 23 -6.53 -17.87 16.99
CA ALA A 23 -6.23 -16.51 17.43
C ALA A 23 -5.49 -16.51 18.78
N LEU A 24 -5.94 -17.32 19.75
CA LEU A 24 -5.33 -17.45 21.07
C LEU A 24 -3.94 -18.07 21.01
N LEU A 25 -3.70 -19.01 20.09
CA LEU A 25 -2.40 -19.61 19.83
C LEU A 25 -1.47 -18.72 18.97
N GLY A 26 -1.92 -17.52 18.56
CA GLY A 26 -1.12 -16.58 17.78
C GLY A 26 -0.90 -16.97 16.31
N PHE A 27 -1.51 -18.06 15.83
CA PHE A 27 -1.39 -18.52 14.45
C PHE A 27 -2.28 -17.75 13.46
N TRP A 28 -3.30 -17.06 13.96
CA TRP A 28 -4.25 -16.32 13.12
C TRP A 28 -3.59 -15.20 12.31
N GLU A 29 -2.79 -14.34 12.95
CA GLU A 29 -2.15 -13.21 12.26
C GLU A 29 -1.18 -13.64 11.13
N PRO A 30 -0.25 -14.59 11.33
CA PRO A 30 0.62 -15.07 10.27
C PRO A 30 -0.13 -15.66 9.08
N LEU A 31 -1.19 -16.44 9.34
CA LEU A 31 -2.01 -17.04 8.30
C LEU A 31 -2.75 -15.96 7.50
N CYS A 32 -3.42 -15.03 8.18
CA CYS A 32 -4.07 -13.90 7.51
C CYS A 32 -3.08 -13.12 6.65
N LYS A 33 -1.90 -12.76 7.16
CA LYS A 33 -0.86 -12.05 6.39
C LYS A 33 -0.37 -12.85 5.19
N THR A 34 -0.33 -14.17 5.27
CA THR A 34 0.12 -15.02 4.15
C THR A 34 -0.92 -15.14 3.04
N TYR A 35 -2.20 -15.30 3.39
CA TYR A 35 -3.28 -15.49 2.41
C TYR A 35 -3.85 -14.17 1.86
N PHE A 36 -3.83 -13.10 2.65
CA PHE A 36 -4.36 -11.80 2.26
C PHE A 36 -3.79 -11.28 0.92
N PRO A 37 -2.48 -11.37 0.64
CA PRO A 37 -1.93 -10.99 -0.66
C PRO A 37 -2.53 -11.73 -1.86
N TYR A 38 -2.87 -13.01 -1.70
CA TYR A 38 -3.50 -13.80 -2.77
C TYR A 38 -4.95 -13.37 -3.00
N LEU A 39 -5.70 -13.14 -1.92
CA LEU A 39 -7.05 -12.58 -1.98
C LEU A 39 -7.02 -11.21 -2.69
N MET A 40 -6.10 -10.34 -2.28
CA MET A 40 -5.92 -9.02 -2.90
C MET A 40 -5.52 -9.14 -4.37
N ALA A 41 -4.58 -10.02 -4.73
CA ALA A 41 -4.22 -10.24 -6.13
C ALA A 41 -5.44 -10.61 -7.00
N MET A 42 -6.40 -11.34 -6.44
CA MET A 42 -7.63 -11.72 -7.14
C MET A 42 -8.63 -10.55 -7.22
N LEU A 43 -8.87 -9.84 -6.11
CA LEU A 43 -9.84 -8.73 -6.05
C LEU A 43 -9.38 -7.47 -6.80
N THR A 44 -8.07 -7.17 -6.76
CA THR A 44 -7.49 -5.95 -7.34
C THR A 44 -7.67 -5.88 -8.86
N VAL A 45 -7.68 -7.02 -9.57
CA VAL A 45 -7.83 -7.05 -11.04
C VAL A 45 -9.16 -6.42 -11.48
N ASN A 46 -10.25 -6.70 -10.76
CA ASN A 46 -11.58 -6.22 -11.11
C ASN A 46 -11.80 -4.76 -10.73
N CYS A 47 -11.29 -4.35 -9.56
CA CYS A 47 -11.41 -2.96 -9.11
C CYS A 47 -10.53 -2.01 -9.94
N ASN A 48 -9.31 -2.43 -10.29
CA ASN A 48 -8.40 -1.57 -11.05
C ASN A 48 -8.88 -1.33 -12.48
N ARG A 49 -9.41 -2.35 -13.17
CA ARG A 49 -9.86 -2.20 -14.56
C ARG A 49 -10.90 -1.07 -14.74
N LYS A 50 -11.75 -0.84 -13.74
CA LYS A 50 -12.73 0.27 -13.75
C LYS A 50 -12.11 1.64 -13.51
N MET A 51 -10.92 1.68 -12.93
CA MET A 51 -10.20 2.89 -12.54
C MET A 51 -9.04 3.25 -13.48
N ASP A 52 -8.74 2.42 -14.49
CA ASP A 52 -7.58 2.58 -15.38
C ASP A 52 -7.49 3.99 -16.00
N SER A 53 -8.59 4.51 -16.58
CA SER A 53 -8.59 5.84 -17.20
C SER A 53 -8.34 6.97 -16.19
N LYS A 54 -8.93 6.87 -14.99
CA LYS A 54 -8.72 7.85 -13.92
C LYS A 54 -7.30 7.78 -13.37
N LYS A 55 -6.72 6.58 -13.25
CA LYS A 55 -5.32 6.40 -12.83
C LYS A 55 -4.35 6.98 -13.84
N GLN A 56 -4.59 6.76 -15.14
CA GLN A 56 -3.79 7.36 -16.20
C GLN A 56 -3.80 8.89 -16.12
N GLU A 57 -4.98 9.49 -15.92
CA GLU A 57 -5.11 10.93 -15.76
C GLU A 57 -4.37 11.46 -14.53
N LEU A 58 -4.62 10.85 -13.36
CA LEU A 58 -4.00 11.26 -12.08
C LEU A 58 -2.47 11.17 -12.14
N PHE A 59 -1.95 10.08 -12.68
CA PHE A 59 -0.50 9.85 -12.72
C PHE A 59 0.20 10.53 -13.89
N SER A 60 -0.55 11.12 -14.84
CA SER A 60 0.03 11.96 -15.89
C SER A 60 0.79 13.15 -15.33
N GLN A 61 0.33 13.71 -14.19
CA GLN A 61 0.96 14.84 -13.51
C GLN A 61 2.37 14.51 -13.00
N ILE A 62 2.64 13.24 -12.68
CA ILE A 62 3.96 12.78 -12.24
C ILE A 62 5.00 12.99 -13.36
N LYS A 63 4.61 12.94 -14.64
CA LYS A 63 5.52 13.20 -15.76
C LYS A 63 6.15 14.60 -15.69
N GLY A 64 5.40 15.59 -15.19
CA GLY A 64 5.88 16.97 -15.03
C GLY A 64 6.85 17.18 -13.88
N LEU A 65 6.97 16.21 -12.96
CA LEU A 65 7.86 16.27 -11.80
C LEU A 65 9.27 15.73 -12.11
N ALA A 66 9.46 15.15 -13.30
CA ALA A 66 10.79 14.83 -13.81
C ALA A 66 11.54 16.13 -14.13
N GLY A 67 12.20 16.70 -13.11
CA GLY A 67 13.12 17.83 -13.28
C GLY A 67 14.39 17.45 -14.05
N ALA A 68 15.42 18.28 -13.94
CA ALA A 68 16.67 18.16 -14.71
C ALA A 68 17.44 16.84 -14.56
N SER A 69 17.19 16.02 -13.53
CA SER A 69 17.87 14.74 -13.32
C SER A 69 17.26 13.56 -14.10
N GLY A 70 16.10 13.74 -14.72
CA GLY A 70 15.41 12.70 -15.51
C GLY A 70 14.92 11.48 -14.72
N LYS A 71 15.02 11.46 -13.39
CA LYS A 71 14.54 10.37 -12.52
C LYS A 71 13.68 10.95 -11.40
N VAL A 72 12.55 10.30 -11.11
CA VAL A 72 11.61 10.67 -10.05
C VAL A 72 11.65 9.60 -8.97
N ALA A 73 12.05 9.96 -7.75
CA ALA A 73 11.97 9.09 -6.58
C ALA A 73 10.52 9.04 -6.09
N LEU A 74 9.89 7.88 -6.22
CA LEU A 74 8.48 7.67 -5.92
C LEU A 74 8.32 6.65 -4.80
N LEU A 75 7.57 7.03 -3.75
CA LEU A 75 7.13 6.13 -2.71
C LEU A 75 5.71 5.61 -3.02
N GLU A 76 5.59 4.30 -3.21
CA GLU A 76 4.30 3.61 -3.21
C GLU A 76 3.96 3.21 -1.77
N LEU A 77 3.09 3.97 -1.12
CA LEU A 77 2.58 3.67 0.22
C LEU A 77 1.41 2.70 0.11
N GLY A 78 1.47 1.60 0.89
CA GLY A 78 0.54 0.47 0.81
C GLY A 78 0.54 -0.19 -0.55
N CYS A 79 1.73 -0.62 -0.99
CA CYS A 79 1.96 -1.06 -2.36
C CYS A 79 1.17 -2.30 -2.78
N GLY A 80 0.74 -3.13 -1.82
CA GLY A 80 0.04 -4.37 -2.09
C GLY A 80 0.75 -5.19 -3.17
N THR A 81 0.03 -5.51 -4.26
CA THR A 81 0.56 -6.30 -5.38
C THR A 81 1.26 -5.47 -6.48
N GLY A 82 1.48 -4.17 -6.27
CA GLY A 82 2.15 -3.28 -7.23
C GLY A 82 1.26 -2.92 -8.42
N ALA A 83 -0.04 -2.78 -8.19
CA ALA A 83 -1.04 -2.69 -9.24
C ALA A 83 -1.12 -1.30 -9.93
N ASN A 84 -0.40 -0.31 -9.42
CA ASN A 84 -0.30 1.03 -10.01
C ASN A 84 0.91 1.18 -10.96
N PHE A 85 1.87 0.24 -10.93
CA PHE A 85 3.16 0.40 -11.61
C PHE A 85 3.04 0.66 -13.11
N GLN A 86 2.08 0.04 -13.79
CA GLN A 86 1.85 0.23 -15.23
C GLN A 86 1.49 1.66 -15.64
N PHE A 87 1.10 2.51 -14.68
CA PHE A 87 0.70 3.89 -14.95
C PHE A 87 1.81 4.90 -14.64
N TYR A 88 2.91 4.47 -14.04
CA TYR A 88 3.99 5.38 -13.68
C TYR A 88 4.86 5.75 -14.88
N PRO A 89 5.37 6.99 -14.93
CA PRO A 89 6.27 7.40 -15.99
C PRO A 89 7.55 6.54 -16.00
N ARG A 90 8.13 6.39 -17.19
CA ARG A 90 9.43 5.74 -17.36
C ARG A 90 10.51 6.44 -16.53
N GLY A 91 11.41 5.66 -15.94
CA GLY A 91 12.53 6.16 -15.15
C GLY A 91 12.19 6.54 -13.71
N CYS A 92 10.94 6.33 -13.26
CA CYS A 92 10.61 6.46 -11.85
C CYS A 92 11.35 5.37 -11.06
N ARG A 93 11.99 5.78 -9.97
CA ARG A 93 12.65 4.90 -9.02
C ARG A 93 11.70 4.67 -7.85
N ILE A 94 11.24 3.42 -7.73
CA ILE A 94 10.11 3.05 -6.88
C ILE A 94 10.62 2.44 -5.57
N THR A 95 10.33 3.11 -4.46
CA THR A 95 10.37 2.51 -3.13
C THR A 95 8.96 2.09 -2.74
N CYS A 96 8.79 0.85 -2.29
CA CYS A 96 7.50 0.33 -1.83
C CYS A 96 7.46 0.25 -0.30
N LEU A 97 6.31 0.55 0.30
CA LEU A 97 6.09 0.41 1.74
C LEU A 97 4.77 -0.31 2.02
N ASP A 98 4.82 -1.39 2.79
CA ASP A 98 3.65 -2.13 3.26
C ASP A 98 4.00 -2.93 4.52
N PRO A 99 3.12 -3.01 5.55
CA PRO A 99 3.42 -3.76 6.76
C PRO A 99 3.47 -5.29 6.55
N ASN A 100 2.95 -5.80 5.42
CA ASN A 100 2.92 -7.22 5.13
C ASN A 100 4.11 -7.65 4.23
N PRO A 101 5.09 -8.40 4.77
CA PRO A 101 6.28 -8.81 4.01
C PRO A 101 5.97 -9.73 2.83
N HIS A 102 4.82 -10.44 2.84
CA HIS A 102 4.48 -11.43 1.81
C HIS A 102 4.08 -10.81 0.47
N PHE A 103 3.98 -9.48 0.38
CA PHE A 103 3.76 -8.76 -0.89
C PHE A 103 4.99 -8.74 -1.79
N GLU A 104 6.21 -8.91 -1.26
CA GLU A 104 7.45 -8.77 -2.03
C GLU A 104 7.47 -9.63 -3.31
N LYS A 105 7.03 -10.90 -3.22
CA LYS A 105 6.95 -11.79 -4.39
C LYS A 105 5.99 -11.28 -5.49
N PHE A 106 4.94 -10.55 -5.11
CA PHE A 106 3.99 -9.95 -6.06
C PHE A 106 4.58 -8.68 -6.66
N LEU A 107 5.26 -7.86 -5.86
CA LEU A 107 5.98 -6.69 -6.33
C LEU A 107 7.04 -7.07 -7.37
N THR A 108 7.85 -8.10 -7.11
CA THR A 108 8.83 -8.62 -8.06
C THR A 108 8.18 -9.04 -9.38
N LYS A 109 7.04 -9.74 -9.33
CA LYS A 109 6.27 -10.12 -10.52
C LYS A 109 5.69 -8.91 -11.27
N SER A 110 5.21 -7.90 -10.55
CA SER A 110 4.70 -6.66 -11.15
C SER A 110 5.83 -5.87 -11.82
N MET A 111 6.97 -5.72 -11.14
CA MET A 111 8.17 -5.06 -11.69
C MET A 111 8.69 -5.73 -12.96
N ALA A 112 8.68 -7.07 -13.02
CA ALA A 112 9.07 -7.81 -14.23
C ALA A 112 8.22 -7.44 -15.47
N LYS A 113 6.95 -7.07 -15.27
CA LYS A 113 6.05 -6.59 -16.33
C LYS A 113 6.21 -5.09 -16.62
N ASN A 114 6.81 -4.34 -15.70
CA ASN A 114 6.95 -2.88 -15.74
C ASN A 114 8.41 -2.46 -15.82
N ARG A 115 9.17 -3.01 -16.80
CA ARG A 115 10.63 -2.79 -16.97
C ARG A 115 11.02 -1.34 -17.29
N HIS A 116 10.05 -0.45 -17.48
CA HIS A 116 10.28 0.99 -17.64
C HIS A 116 10.53 1.70 -16.30
N LEU A 117 10.32 1.02 -15.18
CA LEU A 117 10.56 1.51 -13.82
C LEU A 117 11.83 0.91 -13.22
N GLU A 118 12.41 1.59 -12.24
CA GLU A 118 13.53 1.10 -11.44
C GLU A 118 13.02 0.69 -10.05
N TYR A 119 13.14 -0.57 -9.67
CA TYR A 119 12.76 -1.03 -8.33
C TYR A 119 13.91 -0.75 -7.36
N GLU A 120 13.69 0.14 -6.39
CA GLU A 120 14.74 0.53 -5.43
C GLU A 120 14.79 -0.41 -4.23
N ARG A 121 13.67 -0.53 -3.51
CA ARG A 121 13.56 -1.42 -2.34
C ARG A 121 12.12 -1.58 -1.87
N PHE A 122 11.91 -2.61 -1.05
CA PHE A 122 10.71 -2.81 -0.26
C PHE A 122 10.98 -2.54 1.22
N VAL A 123 10.14 -1.72 1.84
CA VAL A 123 10.20 -1.38 3.25
C VAL A 123 9.00 -1.98 3.96
N VAL A 124 9.26 -2.92 4.87
CA VAL A 124 8.23 -3.54 5.70
C VAL A 124 7.98 -2.64 6.91
N ALA A 125 7.00 -1.75 6.80
CA ALA A 125 6.66 -0.78 7.83
C ALA A 125 5.20 -0.32 7.73
N PHE A 126 4.69 0.27 8.82
CA PHE A 126 3.39 0.94 8.83
C PHE A 126 3.51 2.34 8.25
N GLY A 127 2.43 2.84 7.63
CA GLY A 127 2.43 4.20 7.08
C GLY A 127 2.55 5.28 8.16
N GLU A 128 2.20 4.95 9.40
CA GLU A 128 2.30 5.83 10.57
C GLU A 128 3.72 5.96 11.13
N ASP A 129 4.65 5.07 10.74
CA ASP A 129 6.06 5.07 11.17
C ASP A 129 6.95 4.66 9.98
N MET A 130 7.46 5.64 9.24
CA MET A 130 8.35 5.45 8.09
C MET A 130 9.80 5.83 8.42
N LYS A 131 10.28 5.56 9.63
CA LYS A 131 11.65 5.92 10.07
C LYS A 131 12.78 5.39 9.18
N GLN A 132 12.54 4.34 8.40
CA GLN A 132 13.48 3.77 7.44
C GLN A 132 13.62 4.63 6.15
N LEU A 133 12.74 5.62 5.97
CA LEU A 133 12.77 6.61 4.90
C LEU A 133 13.31 7.93 5.43
N ALA A 134 14.33 8.47 4.77
CA ALA A 134 14.92 9.76 5.14
C ALA A 134 13.94 10.91 4.86
N SER A 135 14.06 11.99 5.62
CA SER A 135 13.28 13.21 5.37
C SER A 135 13.70 13.84 4.03
N GLY A 136 12.75 14.32 3.24
CA GLY A 136 13.04 14.90 1.93
C GLY A 136 13.68 13.94 0.92
N SER A 137 13.46 12.63 1.03
CA SER A 137 14.04 11.66 0.10
C SER A 137 13.21 11.41 -1.17
N MET A 138 11.91 11.72 -1.12
CA MET A 138 10.93 11.38 -2.17
C MET A 138 10.46 12.62 -2.92
N ASP A 139 10.33 12.51 -4.24
CA ASP A 139 9.71 13.55 -5.07
C ASP A 139 8.19 13.41 -5.07
N VAL A 140 7.71 12.16 -5.02
CA VAL A 140 6.28 11.81 -5.06
C VAL A 140 5.96 10.73 -4.05
N VAL A 141 4.82 10.86 -3.39
CA VAL A 141 4.20 9.77 -2.62
C VAL A 141 2.84 9.46 -3.22
N VAL A 142 2.63 8.20 -3.58
CA VAL A 142 1.35 7.68 -4.04
C VAL A 142 0.75 6.79 -2.97
N SER A 143 -0.53 6.98 -2.69
CA SER A 143 -1.31 6.18 -1.73
C SER A 143 -2.69 5.90 -2.31
N THR A 144 -2.95 4.65 -2.71
CA THR A 144 -4.26 4.23 -3.22
C THR A 144 -4.89 3.18 -2.32
N LEU A 145 -6.08 3.46 -1.78
CA LEU A 145 -6.82 2.55 -0.89
C LEU A 145 -6.10 2.19 0.43
N VAL A 146 -5.26 3.09 0.95
CA VAL A 146 -4.48 2.84 2.18
C VAL A 146 -5.00 3.63 3.37
N LEU A 147 -5.39 4.89 3.20
CA LEU A 147 -5.78 5.75 4.32
C LEU A 147 -7.03 5.26 5.07
N CYS A 148 -7.82 4.35 4.49
CA CYS A 148 -8.98 3.74 5.15
C CYS A 148 -8.64 2.55 6.05
N SER A 149 -7.42 1.99 5.97
CA SER A 149 -7.00 0.82 6.74
C SER A 149 -5.96 1.13 7.83
N VAL A 150 -5.52 2.39 7.92
CA VAL A 150 -4.55 2.87 8.92
C VAL A 150 -5.25 3.30 10.20
N GLN A 151 -4.53 3.22 11.33
CA GLN A 151 -5.06 3.63 12.64
C GLN A 151 -5.16 5.15 12.75
N SER A 152 -4.21 5.87 12.14
CA SER A 152 -4.17 7.33 12.20
C SER A 152 -3.78 7.93 10.84
N PRO A 153 -4.76 8.32 10.02
CA PRO A 153 -4.51 9.04 8.78
C PRO A 153 -3.68 10.30 8.98
N LYS A 154 -3.89 10.99 10.12
CA LYS A 154 -3.11 12.18 10.49
C LYS A 154 -1.62 11.89 10.62
N ARG A 155 -1.23 10.78 11.27
CA ARG A 155 0.18 10.38 11.40
C ARG A 155 0.78 9.99 10.06
N VAL A 156 0.03 9.27 9.22
CA VAL A 156 0.48 8.96 7.86
C VAL A 156 0.78 10.25 7.08
N LEU A 157 -0.13 11.23 7.11
CA LEU A 157 0.07 12.50 6.40
C LEU A 157 1.27 13.29 6.92
N GLN A 158 1.58 13.20 8.23
CA GLN A 158 2.79 13.80 8.80
C GLN A 158 4.06 13.14 8.25
N GLU A 159 4.10 11.81 8.19
CA GLU A 159 5.23 11.07 7.61
C GLU A 159 5.36 11.33 6.11
N VAL A 160 4.25 11.35 5.36
CA VAL A 160 4.21 11.72 3.94
C VAL A 160 4.84 13.10 3.74
N ARG A 161 4.44 14.11 4.53
CA ARG A 161 5.03 15.45 4.47
C ARG A 161 6.53 15.45 4.80
N ARG A 162 6.96 14.61 5.76
CA ARG A 162 8.36 14.52 6.17
C ARG A 162 9.25 13.94 5.06
N VAL A 163 8.80 12.87 4.40
CA VAL A 163 9.61 12.18 3.37
C VAL A 163 9.61 12.90 2.02
N LEU A 164 8.60 13.72 1.74
CA LEU A 164 8.55 14.56 0.54
C LEU A 164 9.62 15.64 0.56
N ARG A 165 10.29 15.83 -0.57
CA ARG A 165 11.20 16.97 -0.78
C ARG A 165 10.44 18.29 -0.62
N PRO A 166 11.06 19.31 -0.01
CA PRO A 166 10.52 20.66 -0.01
C PRO A 166 10.34 21.17 -1.45
N VAL A 167 9.25 21.91 -1.70
CA VAL A 167 9.06 22.57 -3.00
C VAL A 167 10.06 23.73 -3.12
N PRO A 168 10.89 23.79 -4.17
CA PRO A 168 11.74 24.94 -4.40
C PRO A 168 10.84 26.16 -4.71
N GLY A 169 10.79 27.15 -3.81
CA GLY A 169 10.07 28.41 -4.04
C GLY A 169 8.97 28.78 -3.02
N GLY A 170 8.83 28.05 -1.90
CA GLY A 170 7.89 28.43 -0.83
C GLY A 170 8.38 29.60 0.03
N SER A 171 8.44 30.82 -0.54
CA SER A 171 8.42 32.04 0.26
C SER A 171 7.20 31.97 1.18
N SER A 172 7.44 31.95 2.48
CA SER A 172 6.39 31.95 3.50
C SER A 172 5.63 33.28 3.44
N HIS A 173 4.60 33.36 2.61
CA HIS A 173 3.53 34.34 2.78
C HIS A 173 2.42 33.68 3.58
N SER A 174 2.46 33.92 4.89
CA SER A 174 1.30 33.81 5.76
C SER A 174 0.22 34.77 5.26
N LEU A 175 -0.96 34.23 5.01
CA LEU A 175 -2.24 34.93 5.15
C LEU A 175 -3.12 34.07 6.06
#